data_AF-A0A1G7DFW7-F1
#
_entry.id   AF-A0A1G7DFW7-F1
#
_cell.length_a   1.000
_cell.length_b   1.000
_cell.length_c   1.000
_cell.angle_alpha   90.00
_cell.angle_beta   90.00
_cell.angle_gamma   90.00
#
_symmetry.space_group_name_H-M   'P 1'
#
loop_
_entity.id
_entity.type
_entity.pdbx_description
1 polymer ?
#
loop_
_entity_poly.entity_id
_entity_poly.type
_entity_poly.pdbx_seq_one_letter_code
_entity_poly.pdbx_strand_id
1 'polypeptide(L)'
;MARKWGTGSSKVLTGNSGSNVLIGHGGDDRLSGLGGADFLYGGKGSDTLDGGSGNDFLFGGPGHDTAVFHGLSMDYSITALGYGAYRVRDLNQTDGNDGTDIVRGIEQLRFSDKTIDPGAPPPPPPPAADQQFVFSAFDPEHGRELWVTDGTSAGTRLVKDLNPGTGDSFQFSYPGDFGYLDDRHILFGASGDANGPRTQLWVTDGTEAGTHLVRDMGFDDQSDPRSFVSLHDGRAVFSGLDEETGREWWVSDGTASGTFLLKDIVPGIDGSSPYDTVLSSFGVGKAFFAFQTQLWITDGTSAGTQVILDLDDGSRGRFVGRPTDIGGGLAVFRANDAEHGTELWITDGTSAGTHLLVDLQPGTDWGNPINITAMGDGRFLFSGTGVGTGSELWVSDGTAAGTHLVREIWPGLDWGDPSGNANTQQFTALGNGQFLFTAFDPIHGREVWATDGTADGTYLVKDINPGSADGAANFIVSIGEGKALLSALTPENQIELWVTDGTEAGTHIVKDIFPGPGISNAVVYTATNDGRALIAGTGPDGTEPWISDGTAEGTYQLADINPGIDGSLTGGFHLI
;
A
#
# COMPACT_ATOMS: atom_id res chain seq x y z
N MET A 1 21.08 16.39 52.91
CA MET A 1 19.74 16.53 52.31
C MET A 1 19.43 18.02 52.20
N ALA A 2 19.56 18.59 51.00
CA ALA A 2 19.08 19.94 50.70
C ALA A 2 17.62 19.86 50.21
N ARG A 3 16.78 20.82 50.62
CA ARG A 3 15.37 20.90 50.19
C ARG A 3 15.11 22.29 49.60
N LYS A 4 14.58 22.34 48.38
CA LYS A 4 14.25 23.59 47.69
C LYS A 4 12.78 23.54 47.23
N TRP A 5 12.01 24.57 47.58
CA TRP A 5 10.58 24.70 47.23
C TRP A 5 10.36 26.01 46.47
N GLY A 6 9.35 26.06 45.60
CA GLY A 6 8.92 27.30 44.96
C GLY A 6 7.40 27.49 44.94
N THR A 7 6.94 28.70 44.60
CA THR A 7 5.51 29.10 44.51
C THR A 7 5.02 29.12 43.06
N GLY A 8 3.79 28.70 42.73
CA GLY A 8 3.28 28.30 41.38
C GLY A 8 3.47 29.21 40.15
N SER A 9 4.72 29.39 39.71
CA SER A 9 5.17 29.93 38.42
C SER A 9 6.43 29.16 38.01
N SER A 10 6.71 29.05 36.70
CA SER A 10 7.88 28.37 36.11
C SER A 10 9.21 28.65 36.84
N LYS A 11 10.03 27.61 36.99
CA LYS A 11 11.25 27.61 37.83
C LYS A 11 12.44 27.00 37.13
N VAL A 12 13.60 27.41 37.62
CA VAL A 12 14.84 26.65 37.44
C VAL A 12 15.36 26.26 38.83
N LEU A 13 15.30 24.97 39.15
CA LEU A 13 15.78 24.42 40.40
C LEU A 13 16.99 23.54 40.14
N THR A 14 18.13 23.91 40.72
CA THR A 14 19.37 23.14 40.64
C THR A 14 19.79 22.69 42.03
N GLY A 15 20.15 21.42 42.12
CA GLY A 15 20.68 20.72 43.28
C GLY A 15 22.19 20.92 43.48
N ASN A 16 22.85 19.90 44.02
CA ASN A 16 24.28 19.80 44.27
C ASN A 16 24.71 18.33 44.19
N SER A 17 25.97 18.03 44.50
CA SER A 17 26.54 16.68 44.34
C SER A 17 26.15 15.67 45.43
N GLY A 18 25.08 15.90 46.20
CA GLY A 18 24.55 14.91 47.12
C GLY A 18 23.03 14.96 47.18
N SER A 19 22.39 13.97 47.81
CA SER A 19 20.93 13.79 47.77
C SER A 19 20.08 15.04 48.05
N ASN A 20 19.20 15.34 47.11
CA ASN A 20 18.34 16.50 47.03
C ASN A 20 16.86 16.13 46.89
N VAL A 21 16.00 17.06 47.30
CA VAL A 21 14.56 17.01 47.02
C VAL A 21 14.18 18.34 46.37
N LEU A 22 13.76 18.26 45.11
CA LEU A 22 13.38 19.41 44.28
C LEU A 22 11.91 19.27 43.88
N ILE A 23 11.10 20.29 44.15
CA ILE A 23 9.67 20.31 43.77
C ILE A 23 9.32 21.60 43.03
N GLY A 24 8.82 21.47 41.80
CA GLY A 24 8.42 22.57 40.91
C GLY A 24 7.07 23.19 41.25
N HIS A 25 6.06 22.36 41.50
CA HIS A 25 4.65 22.67 41.76
C HIS A 25 3.79 23.01 40.53
N GLY A 26 3.98 24.18 39.92
CA GLY A 26 3.04 24.66 38.91
C GLY A 26 3.68 25.66 37.97
N GLY A 27 3.38 25.52 36.67
CA GLY A 27 4.10 26.15 35.57
C GLY A 27 5.16 25.20 35.01
N ASP A 28 5.73 25.55 33.85
CA ASP A 28 6.73 24.71 33.19
C ASP A 28 8.09 24.87 33.89
N ASP A 29 8.52 23.85 34.62
CA ASP A 29 9.68 23.87 35.51
C ASP A 29 10.87 23.09 34.94
N ARG A 30 12.10 23.57 35.19
CA ARG A 30 13.35 22.87 34.90
C ARG A 30 14.06 22.49 36.19
N LEU A 31 14.13 21.19 36.47
CA LEU A 31 14.73 20.63 37.69
C LEU A 31 16.00 19.86 37.32
N SER A 32 17.10 20.11 38.04
CA SER A 32 18.38 19.42 37.85
C SER A 32 18.97 19.00 39.20
N GLY A 33 19.12 17.69 39.43
CA GLY A 33 19.66 17.09 40.66
C GLY A 33 21.18 17.24 40.78
N LEU A 34 21.87 17.04 39.66
CA LEU A 34 23.34 16.99 39.49
C LEU A 34 23.95 15.68 39.96
N GLY A 35 24.12 15.47 41.26
CA GLY A 35 24.82 14.27 41.73
C GLY A 35 24.28 13.74 43.05
N GLY A 36 24.37 12.43 43.24
CA GLY A 36 23.79 11.75 44.40
C GLY A 36 22.39 11.24 44.11
N ALA A 37 21.77 10.57 45.08
CA ALA A 37 20.42 10.01 44.90
C ALA A 37 19.35 11.07 45.22
N ASP A 38 18.66 11.54 44.18
CA ASP A 38 17.78 12.69 44.20
C ASP A 38 16.30 12.32 44.03
N PHE A 39 15.42 13.24 44.46
CA PHE A 39 13.99 13.19 44.21
C PHE A 39 13.55 14.48 43.55
N LEU A 40 13.05 14.39 42.32
CA LEU A 40 12.54 15.51 41.53
C LEU A 40 11.04 15.30 41.27
N TYR A 41 10.23 16.32 41.57
CA TYR A 41 8.81 16.34 41.24
C TYR A 41 8.46 17.63 40.49
N GLY A 42 8.05 17.52 39.23
CA GLY A 42 7.69 18.64 38.36
C GLY A 42 6.45 19.38 38.88
N GLY A 43 5.31 18.70 38.87
CA GLY A 43 4.05 19.25 39.33
C GLY A 43 3.06 19.39 38.19
N LYS A 44 2.42 20.55 38.05
CA LYS A 44 1.52 20.86 36.92
C LYS A 44 2.27 21.69 35.89
N GLY A 45 2.24 21.31 34.61
CA GLY A 45 2.93 22.05 33.55
C GLY A 45 3.75 21.10 32.70
N SER A 46 4.46 21.61 31.70
CA SER A 46 5.42 20.80 30.94
C SER A 46 6.81 20.94 31.55
N ASP A 47 7.21 19.93 32.33
CA ASP A 47 8.42 19.99 33.14
C ASP A 47 9.59 19.27 32.47
N THR A 48 10.81 19.77 32.67
CA THR A 48 12.07 19.09 32.29
C THR A 48 12.82 18.67 33.55
N LEU A 49 13.00 17.37 33.74
CA LEU A 49 13.66 16.76 34.91
C LEU A 49 14.97 16.09 34.50
N ASP A 50 16.06 16.48 35.14
CA ASP A 50 17.41 15.96 34.93
C ASP A 50 17.96 15.47 36.28
N GLY A 51 18.04 14.16 36.48
CA GLY A 51 18.57 13.57 37.71
C GLY A 51 20.07 13.85 37.87
N GLY A 52 20.79 13.70 36.77
CA GLY A 52 22.25 13.70 36.76
C GLY A 52 22.78 12.36 37.26
N SER A 53 23.97 12.37 37.85
CA SER A 53 24.62 11.13 38.30
C SER A 53 24.02 10.60 39.60
N GLY A 54 23.49 9.39 39.63
CA GLY A 54 22.89 8.91 40.86
C GLY A 54 21.96 7.73 40.67
N ASN A 55 21.05 7.56 41.61
CA ASN A 55 19.90 6.68 41.42
C ASN A 55 18.71 7.49 41.88
N ASP A 56 17.99 8.06 40.93
CA ASP A 56 17.07 9.15 41.18
C ASP A 56 15.61 8.71 41.02
N PHE A 57 14.74 9.56 41.55
CA PHE A 57 13.31 9.45 41.40
C PHE A 57 12.78 10.70 40.69
N LEU A 58 12.34 10.55 39.45
CA LEU A 58 11.85 11.63 38.60
C LEU A 58 10.35 11.47 38.37
N PHE A 59 9.56 12.41 38.86
CA PHE A 59 8.12 12.42 38.73
C PHE A 59 7.68 13.69 37.99
N GLY A 60 7.15 13.57 36.77
CA GLY A 60 6.67 14.74 36.03
C GLY A 60 5.42 15.31 36.68
N GLY A 61 4.32 14.58 36.61
CA GLY A 61 3.04 14.97 37.23
C GLY A 61 1.98 15.15 36.15
N PRO A 62 0.93 15.97 36.39
CA PRO A 62 0.00 16.33 35.33
C PRO A 62 0.63 17.31 34.33
N GLY A 63 0.76 16.91 33.07
CA GLY A 63 1.43 17.73 32.07
C GLY A 63 1.97 16.91 30.94
N HIS A 64 2.92 17.48 30.20
CA HIS A 64 3.71 16.76 29.21
C HIS A 64 5.18 16.96 29.53
N ASP A 65 5.77 15.94 30.14
CA ASP A 65 7.01 16.05 30.90
C ASP A 65 8.16 15.29 30.23
N THR A 66 9.38 15.80 30.40
CA THR A 66 10.60 15.22 29.81
C THR A 66 11.61 14.88 30.89
N ALA A 67 12.03 13.61 30.95
CA ALA A 67 13.22 13.19 31.69
C ALA A 67 14.45 13.21 30.77
N VAL A 68 15.58 13.71 31.27
CA VAL A 68 16.81 13.94 30.48
C VAL A 68 17.91 13.00 30.95
N PHE A 69 18.56 12.35 30.00
CA PHE A 69 19.72 11.48 30.16
C PHE A 69 20.81 11.93 29.18
N HIS A 70 22.08 11.91 29.61
CA HIS A 70 23.15 12.59 28.87
C HIS A 70 23.94 11.67 27.93
N GLY A 71 23.76 10.35 28.01
CA GLY A 71 24.38 9.35 27.15
C GLY A 71 23.57 9.05 25.87
N LEU A 72 24.07 8.11 25.06
CA LEU A 72 23.38 7.61 23.87
C LEU A 72 22.24 6.66 24.28
N SER A 73 21.11 6.66 23.57
CA SER A 73 19.96 5.80 23.89
C SER A 73 20.29 4.31 23.97
N MET A 74 21.28 3.83 23.19
CA MET A 74 21.73 2.44 23.18
C MET A 74 22.47 2.00 24.46
N ASP A 75 22.94 2.95 25.26
CA ASP A 75 23.66 2.68 26.51
C ASP A 75 22.71 2.51 27.70
N TYR A 76 21.39 2.63 27.50
CA TYR A 76 20.40 2.50 28.56
C TYR A 76 19.51 1.27 28.38
N SER A 77 19.08 0.70 29.50
CA SER A 77 17.98 -0.27 29.57
C SER A 77 16.76 0.37 30.20
N ILE A 78 15.59 0.18 29.59
CA ILE A 78 14.31 0.72 30.05
C ILE A 78 13.39 -0.44 30.39
N THR A 79 12.88 -0.48 31.61
CA THR A 79 12.00 -1.56 32.11
C THR A 79 10.73 -0.98 32.69
N ALA A 80 9.57 -1.33 32.11
CA ALA A 80 8.28 -0.95 32.66
C ALA A 80 8.06 -1.59 34.06
N LEU A 81 7.58 -0.79 35.01
CA LEU A 81 7.27 -1.23 36.38
C LEU A 81 5.76 -1.29 36.66
N GLY A 82 4.92 -0.87 35.70
CA GLY A 82 3.48 -0.71 35.84
C GLY A 82 3.06 0.67 36.35
N TYR A 83 1.77 1.01 36.21
CA TYR A 83 1.18 2.30 36.64
C TYR A 83 1.87 3.56 36.10
N GLY A 84 2.34 3.50 34.84
CA GLY A 84 3.00 4.63 34.16
C GLY A 84 4.39 4.95 34.69
N ALA A 85 5.08 3.96 35.28
CA ALA A 85 6.44 4.09 35.79
C ALA A 85 7.44 3.18 35.06
N TYR A 86 8.66 3.68 34.87
CA TYR A 86 9.75 2.97 34.21
C TYR A 86 11.01 3.03 35.08
N ARG A 87 11.83 1.98 34.99
CA ARG A 87 13.22 2.00 35.44
C ARG A 87 14.10 2.27 34.22
N VAL A 88 14.88 3.34 34.26
CA VAL A 88 15.88 3.66 33.24
C VAL A 88 17.24 3.42 33.86
N ARG A 89 18.06 2.55 33.27
CA ARG A 89 19.36 2.17 33.81
C ARG A 89 20.44 2.33 32.76
N ASP A 90 21.39 3.20 33.06
CA ASP A 90 22.64 3.35 32.36
C ASP A 90 23.50 2.08 32.50
N LEU A 91 23.96 1.56 31.37
CA LEU A 91 24.79 0.36 31.23
C LEU A 91 26.26 0.71 30.94
N ASN A 92 26.57 1.97 30.61
CA ASN A 92 27.90 2.43 30.25
C ASN A 92 28.48 3.36 31.33
N GLN A 93 29.34 2.83 32.19
CA GLN A 93 29.85 3.59 33.34
C GLN A 93 30.99 4.57 33.00
N THR A 94 31.29 4.81 31.72
CA THR A 94 32.53 5.50 31.29
C THR A 94 32.34 6.94 30.78
N ASP A 95 31.12 7.37 30.50
CA ASP A 95 30.79 8.68 29.90
C ASP A 95 30.03 9.65 30.83
N GLY A 96 29.66 9.21 32.02
CA GLY A 96 29.01 10.05 33.03
C GLY A 96 27.78 9.33 33.56
N ASN A 97 27.99 8.43 34.51
CA ASN A 97 27.00 7.48 34.99
C ASN A 97 25.75 8.16 35.55
N ASP A 98 24.70 8.24 34.73
CA ASP A 98 23.35 8.68 35.14
C ASP A 98 22.76 7.65 36.12
N GLY A 99 23.22 6.39 36.04
CA GLY A 99 22.95 5.35 37.02
C GLY A 99 21.61 4.65 36.81
N THR A 100 20.81 4.46 37.88
CA THR A 100 19.54 3.73 37.80
C THR A 100 18.40 4.53 38.40
N ASP A 101 17.58 5.06 37.50
CA ASP A 101 16.52 5.99 37.82
C ASP A 101 15.14 5.34 37.72
N ILE A 102 14.22 5.88 38.51
CA ILE A 102 12.80 5.55 38.44
C ILE A 102 12.07 6.80 37.97
N VAL A 103 11.46 6.69 36.79
CA VAL A 103 10.68 7.77 36.17
C VAL A 103 9.20 7.41 36.19
N ARG A 104 8.32 8.39 36.40
CA ARG A 104 6.87 8.18 36.37
C ARG A 104 6.10 9.44 35.99
N GLY A 105 5.06 9.27 35.17
CA GLY A 105 4.32 10.42 34.61
C GLY A 105 5.28 11.28 33.80
N ILE A 106 5.99 10.63 32.89
CA ILE A 106 6.98 11.21 31.98
C ILE A 106 6.62 10.66 30.60
N GLU A 107 6.30 11.56 29.68
CA GLU A 107 5.90 11.25 28.31
C GLU A 107 7.10 11.16 27.37
N GLN A 108 8.23 11.76 27.74
CA GLN A 108 9.45 11.76 26.93
C GLN A 108 10.71 11.44 27.74
N LEU A 109 11.49 10.47 27.26
CA LEU A 109 12.88 10.26 27.68
C LEU A 109 13.80 10.83 26.60
N ARG A 110 14.55 11.88 26.94
CA ARG A 110 15.50 12.53 26.04
C ARG A 110 16.91 12.03 26.30
N PHE A 111 17.51 11.40 25.31
CA PHE A 111 18.92 11.01 25.25
C PHE A 111 19.70 12.01 24.38
N SER A 112 21.02 11.83 24.29
CA SER A 112 21.87 12.71 23.46
C SER A 112 21.67 12.54 21.95
N ASP A 113 21.20 11.37 21.50
CA ASP A 113 20.97 11.01 20.09
C ASP A 113 19.50 11.11 19.67
N LYS A 114 18.54 10.84 20.57
CA LYS A 114 17.11 10.86 20.25
C LYS A 114 16.22 11.07 21.48
N THR A 115 14.94 11.37 21.24
CA THR A 115 13.88 11.38 22.26
C THR A 115 12.92 10.23 21.98
N ILE A 116 12.52 9.50 23.02
CA ILE A 116 11.56 8.39 22.89
C ILE A 116 10.38 8.59 23.84
N ASP A 117 9.22 8.07 23.44
CA ASP A 117 8.06 7.90 24.32
C ASP A 117 8.14 6.51 24.99
N PRO A 118 8.34 6.42 26.32
CA PRO A 118 8.43 5.13 27.01
C PRO A 118 7.08 4.43 27.14
N GLY A 119 5.96 5.14 26.93
CA GLY A 119 4.59 4.63 26.91
C GLY A 119 4.11 4.18 25.54
N ALA A 120 4.89 4.41 24.48
CA ALA A 120 4.66 3.77 23.20
C ALA A 120 4.71 2.24 23.38
N PRO A 121 3.69 1.49 22.95
CA PRO A 121 3.78 0.04 22.94
C PRO A 121 5.00 -0.38 22.11
N PRO A 122 5.68 -1.50 22.47
CA PRO A 122 6.74 -2.02 21.63
C PRO A 122 6.15 -2.22 20.22
N PRO A 123 6.92 -1.92 19.15
CA PRO A 123 6.47 -2.28 17.81
C PRO A 123 6.10 -3.77 17.82
N PRO A 124 5.00 -4.16 17.15
CA PRO A 124 4.66 -5.56 17.02
C PRO A 124 5.89 -6.34 16.54
N PRO A 125 6.03 -7.63 16.92
CA PRO A 125 7.15 -8.44 16.47
C PRO A 125 7.28 -8.35 14.94
N PRO A 126 8.51 -8.47 14.40
CA PRO A 126 8.71 -8.55 12.96
C PRO A 126 7.75 -9.61 12.38
N PRO A 127 7.31 -9.44 11.12
CA PRO A 127 6.54 -10.46 10.43
C PRO A 127 7.26 -11.81 10.51
N ALA A 128 6.52 -12.89 10.24
CA ALA A 128 7.10 -14.22 10.14
C ALA A 128 8.46 -14.15 9.40
N ALA A 129 9.48 -14.79 9.98
CA ALA A 129 10.92 -14.52 9.75
C ALA A 129 11.45 -14.62 8.30
N ASP A 130 10.58 -14.82 7.31
CA ASP A 130 10.88 -15.06 5.91
C ASP A 130 10.16 -14.11 4.93
N GLN A 131 9.46 -13.05 5.40
CA GLN A 131 8.79 -12.10 4.49
C GLN A 131 9.57 -10.80 4.32
N GLN A 132 9.86 -10.46 3.07
CA GLN A 132 10.45 -9.18 2.71
C GLN A 132 9.56 -8.48 1.68
N PHE A 133 9.63 -7.16 1.66
CA PHE A 133 8.93 -6.36 0.68
C PHE A 133 9.93 -5.47 -0.01
N VAL A 134 9.97 -5.55 -1.33
CA VAL A 134 10.73 -4.64 -2.17
C VAL A 134 9.85 -3.48 -2.62
N PHE A 135 10.44 -2.30 -2.70
CA PHE A 135 9.76 -1.08 -3.12
C PHE A 135 10.73 -0.08 -3.71
N SER A 136 10.20 0.95 -4.36
CA SER A 136 11.01 2.09 -4.82
C SER A 136 10.88 3.26 -3.86
N ALA A 137 11.99 3.90 -3.53
CA ALA A 137 12.01 5.13 -2.73
C ALA A 137 13.20 6.01 -3.12
N PHE A 138 13.01 7.32 -3.01
CA PHE A 138 14.00 8.35 -3.25
C PHE A 138 14.72 8.72 -1.97
N ASP A 139 16.05 8.78 -2.03
CA ASP A 139 16.87 9.48 -1.04
C ASP A 139 17.82 10.48 -1.73
N PRO A 140 18.25 11.57 -1.06
CA PRO A 140 19.08 12.59 -1.68
C PRO A 140 20.49 12.12 -2.10
N GLU A 141 21.00 11.02 -1.53
CA GLU A 141 22.34 10.52 -1.81
C GLU A 141 22.36 9.60 -3.04
N HIS A 142 21.31 8.80 -3.23
CA HIS A 142 21.23 7.77 -4.29
C HIS A 142 20.16 8.02 -5.36
N GLY A 143 19.28 9.02 -5.19
CA GLY A 143 18.12 9.18 -6.07
C GLY A 143 17.04 8.12 -5.77
N ARG A 144 16.16 7.86 -6.75
CA ARG A 144 15.09 6.86 -6.63
C ARG A 144 15.57 5.45 -6.99
N GLU A 145 15.72 4.63 -5.97
CA GLU A 145 16.35 3.31 -6.03
C GLU A 145 15.46 2.19 -5.46
N LEU A 146 15.97 0.95 -5.49
CA LEU A 146 15.29 -0.25 -4.99
C LEU A 146 15.61 -0.47 -3.49
N TRP A 147 14.58 -0.52 -2.68
CA TRP A 147 14.63 -0.73 -1.24
C TRP A 147 13.96 -2.04 -0.84
N VAL A 148 14.30 -2.52 0.35
CA VAL A 148 13.68 -3.69 0.97
C VAL A 148 13.29 -3.37 2.41
N THR A 149 12.18 -3.93 2.88
CA THR A 149 11.74 -3.90 4.27
C THR A 149 11.23 -5.27 4.71
N ASP A 150 11.49 -5.63 5.96
CA ASP A 150 10.81 -6.75 6.63
C ASP A 150 9.65 -6.23 7.51
N GLY A 151 9.10 -5.04 7.25
CA GLY A 151 8.08 -4.42 8.10
C GLY A 151 8.62 -3.86 9.43
N THR A 152 9.94 -3.83 9.62
CA THR A 152 10.60 -3.12 10.73
C THR A 152 11.52 -2.02 10.22
N SER A 153 11.75 -1.00 11.05
CA SER A 153 12.73 0.04 10.74
C SER A 153 14.15 -0.50 10.55
N ALA A 154 14.54 -1.54 11.29
CA ALA A 154 15.87 -2.13 11.20
C ALA A 154 16.08 -2.95 9.92
N GLY A 155 15.04 -3.60 9.41
CA GLY A 155 15.08 -4.33 8.15
C GLY A 155 14.79 -3.46 6.92
N THR A 156 14.47 -2.17 7.11
CA THR A 156 14.23 -1.22 6.01
C THR A 156 15.54 -0.61 5.54
N ARG A 157 15.97 -0.94 4.32
CA ARG A 157 17.29 -0.55 3.79
C ARG A 157 17.32 -0.55 2.26
N LEU A 158 18.26 0.19 1.68
CA LEU A 158 18.60 0.12 0.26
C LEU A 158 19.03 -1.32 -0.09
N VAL A 159 18.50 -1.87 -1.19
CA VAL A 159 18.94 -3.16 -1.71
C VAL A 159 20.28 -3.00 -2.42
N LYS A 160 20.33 -2.04 -3.34
CA LYS A 160 21.48 -1.72 -4.18
C LYS A 160 21.26 -0.37 -4.85
N ASP A 161 22.29 0.46 -4.89
CA ASP A 161 22.37 1.64 -5.77
C ASP A 161 22.64 1.16 -7.20
N LEU A 162 21.58 1.06 -8.00
CA LEU A 162 21.64 0.54 -9.36
C LEU A 162 22.20 1.58 -10.34
N ASN A 163 21.98 2.87 -10.06
CA ASN A 163 22.47 4.00 -10.85
C ASN A 163 23.36 4.94 -10.00
N PRO A 164 24.68 4.66 -9.92
CA PRO A 164 25.56 5.28 -8.94
C PRO A 164 25.51 6.82 -8.88
N GLY A 165 25.33 7.34 -7.67
CA GLY A 165 25.23 8.77 -7.39
C GLY A 165 23.78 9.22 -7.27
N THR A 166 23.47 10.47 -7.61
CA THR A 166 22.13 11.05 -7.36
C THR A 166 21.13 10.79 -8.50
N GLY A 167 21.30 9.71 -9.27
CA GLY A 167 20.53 9.46 -10.49
C GLY A 167 19.47 8.40 -10.28
N ASP A 168 18.23 8.62 -10.72
CA ASP A 168 17.14 7.67 -10.50
C ASP A 168 17.25 6.41 -11.37
N SER A 169 17.19 5.23 -10.76
CA SER A 169 17.02 3.96 -11.48
C SER A 169 15.60 3.71 -12.00
N PHE A 170 14.59 4.37 -11.41
CA PHE A 170 13.18 4.25 -11.82
C PHE A 170 12.66 5.49 -12.56
N GLN A 171 13.51 6.14 -13.38
CA GLN A 171 13.18 7.37 -14.11
C GLN A 171 12.12 7.18 -15.19
N PHE A 172 12.16 6.03 -15.90
CA PHE A 172 11.30 5.73 -17.04
C PHE A 172 10.45 4.47 -16.87
N SER A 173 10.74 3.65 -15.86
CA SER A 173 9.91 2.51 -15.48
C SER A 173 8.76 2.95 -14.57
N TYR A 174 7.60 2.34 -14.75
CA TYR A 174 6.47 2.58 -13.86
C TYR A 174 6.78 1.94 -12.49
N PRO A 175 6.88 2.74 -11.42
CA PRO A 175 7.10 2.19 -10.09
C PRO A 175 5.91 1.29 -9.71
N GLY A 176 6.18 -0.01 -9.55
CA GLY A 176 5.15 -1.01 -9.27
C GLY A 176 4.89 -2.03 -10.39
N ASP A 177 5.56 -1.91 -11.54
CA ASP A 177 5.45 -2.87 -12.63
C ASP A 177 6.48 -4.01 -12.48
N PHE A 178 6.10 -5.04 -11.73
CA PHE A 178 6.94 -6.18 -11.38
C PHE A 178 6.34 -7.51 -11.87
N GLY A 179 7.21 -8.42 -12.32
CA GLY A 179 6.84 -9.78 -12.69
C GLY A 179 7.35 -10.79 -11.67
N TYR A 180 6.45 -11.44 -10.94
CA TYR A 180 6.84 -12.53 -10.02
C TYR A 180 7.20 -13.78 -10.82
N LEU A 181 8.39 -14.32 -10.57
CA LEU A 181 8.80 -15.63 -11.07
C LEU A 181 8.37 -16.71 -10.07
N ASP A 182 8.57 -16.43 -8.79
CA ASP A 182 8.14 -17.22 -7.64
C ASP A 182 7.92 -16.29 -6.43
N ASP A 183 7.74 -16.87 -5.25
CA ASP A 183 7.49 -16.13 -4.00
C ASP A 183 8.69 -15.29 -3.52
N ARG A 184 9.87 -15.37 -4.18
CA ARG A 184 11.11 -14.72 -3.76
C ARG A 184 11.81 -13.91 -4.86
N HIS A 185 11.57 -14.24 -6.12
CA HIS A 185 12.26 -13.61 -7.25
C HIS A 185 11.28 -12.80 -8.09
N ILE A 186 11.64 -11.54 -8.31
CA ILE A 186 10.87 -10.60 -9.11
C ILE A 186 11.71 -10.02 -10.25
N LEU A 187 11.06 -9.83 -11.39
CA LEU A 187 11.56 -9.11 -12.55
C LEU A 187 11.08 -7.67 -12.54
N PHE A 188 11.94 -6.75 -13.00
CA PHE A 188 11.60 -5.34 -13.12
C PHE A 188 12.44 -4.63 -14.16
N GLY A 189 11.92 -3.49 -14.65
CA GLY A 189 12.65 -2.53 -15.46
C GLY A 189 13.38 -1.52 -14.55
N ALA A 190 14.70 -1.40 -14.69
CA ALA A 190 15.47 -0.35 -14.02
C ALA A 190 16.65 0.12 -14.87
N SER A 191 16.98 1.40 -14.75
CA SER A 191 18.18 1.99 -15.32
C SER A 191 19.39 1.70 -14.42
N GLY A 192 20.50 1.27 -14.99
CA GLY A 192 21.73 1.04 -14.23
C GLY A 192 22.95 0.77 -15.11
N ASP A 193 24.12 1.19 -14.60
CA ASP A 193 25.48 1.12 -15.18
C ASP A 193 25.96 2.26 -16.12
N ALA A 194 27.29 2.26 -16.38
CA ALA A 194 28.08 3.35 -17.00
C ALA A 194 27.68 3.71 -18.44
N ASN A 195 26.68 3.05 -19.02
CA ASN A 195 26.25 3.21 -20.40
C ASN A 195 25.09 4.21 -20.61
N GLY A 196 24.69 4.91 -19.55
CA GLY A 196 23.68 5.98 -19.59
C GLY A 196 22.29 5.54 -19.09
N PRO A 197 21.25 6.37 -19.24
CA PRO A 197 19.96 6.20 -18.57
C PRO A 197 19.03 5.18 -19.27
N ARG A 198 19.56 4.01 -19.62
CA ARG A 198 18.81 2.97 -20.35
C ARG A 198 18.15 2.04 -19.35
N THR A 199 16.83 1.83 -19.47
CA THR A 199 16.12 0.87 -18.63
C THR A 199 16.36 -0.55 -19.16
N GLN A 200 16.72 -1.47 -18.27
CA GLN A 200 17.07 -2.85 -18.61
C GLN A 200 16.26 -3.82 -17.78
N LEU A 201 16.31 -5.11 -18.12
CA LEU A 201 15.60 -6.15 -17.37
C LEU A 201 16.48 -6.65 -16.24
N TRP A 202 16.03 -6.46 -15.01
CA TRP A 202 16.70 -6.89 -13.79
C TRP A 202 15.90 -7.96 -13.06
N VAL A 203 16.59 -8.72 -12.21
CA VAL A 203 15.99 -9.64 -11.24
C VAL A 203 16.52 -9.30 -9.85
N THR A 204 15.68 -9.46 -8.83
CA THR A 204 16.09 -9.35 -7.42
C THR A 204 15.40 -10.40 -6.55
N ASP A 205 16.06 -10.74 -5.46
CA ASP A 205 15.55 -11.53 -4.33
C ASP A 205 15.52 -10.72 -3.02
N GLY A 206 15.59 -9.37 -3.11
CA GLY A 206 15.68 -8.47 -1.94
C GLY A 206 17.09 -8.30 -1.37
N THR A 207 18.09 -9.01 -1.91
CA THR A 207 19.50 -8.90 -1.50
C THR A 207 20.34 -8.23 -2.58
N GLU A 208 21.39 -7.53 -2.19
CA GLU A 208 22.34 -6.92 -3.13
C GLU A 208 22.96 -7.97 -4.08
N ALA A 209 23.26 -9.17 -3.54
CA ALA A 209 23.89 -10.27 -4.28
C ALA A 209 22.95 -10.94 -5.28
N GLY A 210 21.66 -11.08 -4.94
CA GLY A 210 20.64 -11.59 -5.86
C GLY A 210 20.11 -10.53 -6.83
N THR A 211 20.48 -9.25 -6.66
CA THR A 211 20.07 -8.16 -7.54
C THR A 211 21.06 -7.94 -8.70
N HIS A 212 20.67 -8.39 -9.90
CA HIS A 212 21.54 -8.36 -11.07
C HIS A 212 20.79 -8.22 -12.39
N LEU A 213 21.51 -7.73 -13.40
CA LEU A 213 21.03 -7.57 -14.76
C LEU A 213 20.74 -8.95 -15.36
N VAL A 214 19.51 -9.16 -15.81
CA VAL A 214 19.11 -10.36 -16.56
C VAL A 214 19.52 -10.23 -18.01
N ARG A 215 19.14 -9.10 -18.62
CA ARG A 215 19.38 -8.85 -20.03
C ARG A 215 19.36 -7.36 -20.34
N ASP A 216 20.30 -6.93 -21.17
CA ASP A 216 20.21 -5.64 -21.85
C ASP A 216 19.13 -5.71 -22.92
N MET A 217 18.06 -4.95 -22.72
CA MET A 217 16.86 -4.94 -23.54
C MET A 217 16.83 -3.73 -24.48
N GLY A 218 17.95 -3.03 -24.73
CA GLY A 218 17.85 -1.69 -25.30
C GLY A 218 18.97 -1.09 -26.13
N PHE A 219 18.54 -0.26 -27.09
CA PHE A 219 19.38 0.56 -27.98
C PHE A 219 19.33 2.07 -27.65
N ASP A 220 18.31 2.55 -26.93
CA ASP A 220 18.12 3.94 -26.52
C ASP A 220 17.35 4.07 -25.19
N ASP A 221 16.93 5.28 -24.85
CA ASP A 221 16.19 5.65 -23.63
C ASP A 221 14.71 5.20 -23.62
N GLN A 222 14.20 4.57 -24.69
CA GLN A 222 12.83 4.03 -24.76
C GLN A 222 12.75 2.52 -24.50
N SER A 223 13.91 1.90 -24.26
CA SER A 223 14.04 0.50 -23.93
C SER A 223 13.61 0.33 -22.48
N ASP A 224 12.33 0.05 -22.28
CA ASP A 224 11.68 -0.06 -20.97
C ASP A 224 10.88 -1.36 -20.93
N PRO A 225 11.43 -2.42 -20.28
CA PRO A 225 10.71 -3.65 -19.97
C PRO A 225 9.57 -3.36 -19.00
N ARG A 226 8.34 -3.65 -19.41
CA ARG A 226 7.13 -3.27 -18.67
C ARG A 226 5.98 -4.21 -18.94
N SER A 227 4.85 -3.96 -18.30
CA SER A 227 3.62 -4.75 -18.36
C SER A 227 3.92 -6.20 -18.04
N PHE A 228 4.48 -6.45 -16.86
CA PHE A 228 4.80 -7.81 -16.45
C PHE A 228 3.54 -8.57 -16.03
N VAL A 229 3.44 -9.83 -16.46
CA VAL A 229 2.48 -10.80 -15.91
C VAL A 229 3.17 -12.11 -15.64
N SER A 230 3.02 -12.57 -14.40
CA SER A 230 3.46 -13.89 -13.95
C SER A 230 2.66 -14.98 -14.63
N LEU A 231 3.35 -15.99 -15.16
CA LEU A 231 2.72 -17.24 -15.58
C LEU A 231 2.54 -18.20 -14.41
N HIS A 232 3.06 -17.88 -13.22
CA HIS A 232 2.99 -18.73 -12.01
C HIS A 232 3.64 -20.12 -12.19
N ASP A 233 4.58 -20.25 -13.12
CA ASP A 233 5.34 -21.48 -13.38
C ASP A 233 6.87 -21.25 -13.40
N GLY A 234 7.34 -20.19 -12.74
CA GLY A 234 8.75 -19.77 -12.76
C GLY A 234 9.09 -18.79 -13.88
N ARG A 235 8.10 -18.33 -14.66
CA ARG A 235 8.27 -17.42 -15.79
C ARG A 235 7.32 -16.23 -15.71
N ALA A 236 7.70 -15.14 -16.37
CA ALA A 236 6.83 -14.00 -16.63
C ALA A 236 6.87 -13.59 -18.10
N VAL A 237 5.75 -13.01 -18.57
CA VAL A 237 5.62 -12.35 -19.87
C VAL A 237 5.69 -10.85 -19.67
N PHE A 238 6.33 -10.13 -20.57
CA PHE A 238 6.47 -8.67 -20.50
C PHE A 238 6.65 -8.05 -21.89
N SER A 239 6.39 -6.75 -21.99
CA SER A 239 6.66 -5.95 -23.19
C SER A 239 8.11 -5.50 -23.21
N GLY A 240 8.85 -5.84 -24.26
CA GLY A 240 10.26 -5.47 -24.46
C GLY A 240 10.48 -4.86 -25.84
N LEU A 241 11.48 -3.97 -25.96
CA LEU A 241 11.86 -3.33 -27.22
C LEU A 241 13.17 -3.97 -27.73
N ASP A 242 13.28 -4.25 -29.03
CA ASP A 242 14.58 -4.48 -29.66
C ASP A 242 14.69 -3.81 -31.04
N GLU A 243 15.91 -3.74 -31.58
CA GLU A 243 16.19 -3.07 -32.87
C GLU A 243 15.61 -3.80 -34.10
N GLU A 244 15.28 -5.09 -33.99
CA GLU A 244 14.91 -5.93 -35.13
C GLU A 244 13.39 -6.07 -35.28
N THR A 245 12.68 -6.14 -34.15
CA THR A 245 11.26 -6.48 -34.02
C THR A 245 10.43 -5.38 -33.34
N GLY A 246 11.07 -4.29 -32.92
CA GLY A 246 10.37 -3.21 -32.24
C GLY A 246 9.85 -3.67 -30.87
N ARG A 247 8.71 -3.12 -30.43
CA ARG A 247 8.13 -3.43 -29.11
C ARG A 247 7.19 -4.63 -29.20
N GLU A 248 7.63 -5.74 -28.64
CA GLU A 248 6.98 -7.05 -28.73
C GLU A 248 6.88 -7.72 -27.36
N TRP A 249 6.21 -8.88 -27.32
CA TRP A 249 6.12 -9.70 -26.12
C TRP A 249 7.35 -10.58 -25.93
N TRP A 250 7.86 -10.63 -24.70
CA TRP A 250 9.01 -11.42 -24.29
C TRP A 250 8.65 -12.32 -23.11
N VAL A 251 9.42 -13.38 -22.95
CA VAL A 251 9.37 -14.27 -21.78
C VAL A 251 10.70 -14.23 -21.07
N SER A 252 10.69 -14.30 -19.74
CA SER A 252 11.89 -14.49 -18.93
C SER A 252 11.61 -15.42 -17.74
N ASP A 253 12.63 -16.20 -17.38
CA ASP A 253 12.72 -17.01 -16.15
C ASP A 253 13.67 -16.39 -15.11
N GLY A 254 14.06 -15.12 -15.30
CA GLY A 254 15.07 -14.46 -14.46
C GLY A 254 16.51 -14.67 -14.92
N THR A 255 16.75 -15.44 -15.99
CA THR A 255 18.10 -15.67 -16.53
C THR A 255 18.25 -15.10 -17.95
N ALA A 256 19.47 -14.70 -18.31
CA ALA A 256 19.79 -14.22 -19.67
C ALA A 256 19.44 -15.25 -20.76
N SER A 257 19.63 -16.55 -20.47
CA SER A 257 19.36 -17.66 -21.38
C SER A 257 17.88 -18.01 -21.51
N GLY A 258 17.10 -17.84 -20.45
CA GLY A 258 15.66 -18.06 -20.45
C GLY A 258 14.87 -16.79 -20.82
N THR A 259 15.56 -15.72 -21.21
CA THR A 259 14.94 -14.48 -21.71
C THR A 259 14.95 -14.44 -23.23
N PHE A 260 13.77 -14.49 -23.86
CA PHE A 260 13.62 -14.55 -25.32
C PHE A 260 12.32 -13.91 -25.82
N LEU A 261 12.33 -13.48 -27.08
CA LEU A 261 11.15 -12.96 -27.78
C LEU A 261 10.08 -14.06 -27.87
N LEU A 262 8.89 -13.81 -27.31
CA LEU A 262 7.78 -14.75 -27.31
C LEU A 262 7.32 -15.00 -28.75
N LYS A 263 7.00 -13.92 -29.46
CA LYS A 263 6.53 -13.94 -30.84
C LYS A 263 6.59 -12.51 -31.40
N ASP A 264 7.13 -12.38 -32.60
CA ASP A 264 7.02 -11.17 -33.42
C ASP A 264 5.62 -11.15 -34.06
N ILE A 265 4.68 -10.43 -33.44
CA ILE A 265 3.28 -10.39 -33.90
C ILE A 265 3.13 -9.38 -35.05
N VAL A 266 3.86 -8.26 -35.01
CA VAL A 266 3.90 -7.26 -36.09
C VAL A 266 5.31 -7.23 -36.67
N PRO A 267 5.56 -7.95 -37.79
CA PRO A 267 6.90 -8.08 -38.33
C PRO A 267 7.61 -6.75 -38.60
N GLY A 268 8.84 -6.64 -38.09
CA GLY A 268 9.70 -5.47 -38.24
C GLY A 268 9.59 -4.49 -37.08
N ILE A 269 10.10 -3.27 -37.26
CA ILE A 269 10.31 -2.32 -36.14
C ILE A 269 9.04 -1.66 -35.58
N ASP A 270 7.87 -1.87 -36.19
CA ASP A 270 6.64 -1.19 -35.82
C ASP A 270 6.07 -1.71 -34.49
N GLY A 271 6.34 -2.98 -34.14
CA GLY A 271 5.95 -3.62 -32.88
C GLY A 271 4.44 -3.88 -32.73
N SER A 272 4.09 -4.84 -31.88
CA SER A 272 2.71 -5.28 -31.60
C SER A 272 2.19 -4.90 -30.23
N SER A 273 3.01 -4.32 -29.37
CA SER A 273 2.60 -3.96 -28.01
C SER A 273 2.42 -2.44 -27.89
N PRO A 274 1.19 -1.91 -27.89
CA PRO A 274 0.96 -0.54 -27.43
C PRO A 274 1.26 -0.39 -25.93
N TYR A 275 1.49 0.86 -25.51
CA TYR A 275 1.76 1.27 -24.12
C TYR A 275 0.63 0.96 -23.11
N ASP A 276 -0.51 0.45 -23.58
CA ASP A 276 -1.76 0.32 -22.81
C ASP A 276 -2.47 -1.00 -23.18
N THR A 277 -1.74 -2.11 -23.10
CA THR A 277 -2.27 -3.43 -23.46
C THR A 277 -2.92 -4.14 -22.28
N VAL A 278 -3.96 -4.91 -22.62
CA VAL A 278 -4.48 -5.99 -21.80
C VAL A 278 -3.37 -7.02 -21.64
N LEU A 279 -2.94 -7.29 -20.42
CA LEU A 279 -2.19 -8.49 -20.04
C LEU A 279 -2.72 -8.98 -18.69
N SER A 280 -3.03 -10.26 -18.59
CA SER A 280 -3.58 -10.87 -17.37
C SER A 280 -3.22 -12.34 -17.29
N SER A 281 -2.89 -12.85 -16.10
CA SER A 281 -2.68 -14.28 -15.89
C SER A 281 -3.99 -15.06 -16.06
N PHE A 282 -3.87 -16.35 -16.38
CA PHE A 282 -5.00 -17.25 -16.51
C PHE A 282 -4.61 -18.66 -16.04
N GLY A 283 -4.98 -18.98 -14.80
CA GLY A 283 -4.47 -20.17 -14.12
C GLY A 283 -2.94 -20.22 -14.10
N VAL A 284 -2.40 -21.45 -14.04
CA VAL A 284 -0.96 -21.69 -14.07
C VAL A 284 -0.48 -21.91 -15.49
N GLY A 285 0.57 -21.20 -15.87
CA GLY A 285 1.33 -21.33 -17.10
C GLY A 285 0.76 -20.58 -18.29
N LYS A 286 -0.28 -19.75 -18.13
CA LYS A 286 -0.90 -19.01 -19.24
C LYS A 286 -1.22 -17.57 -18.90
N ALA A 287 -1.27 -16.75 -19.95
CA ALA A 287 -1.72 -15.38 -19.90
C ALA A 287 -2.54 -15.02 -21.14
N PHE A 288 -3.41 -14.03 -20.99
CA PHE A 288 -4.09 -13.36 -22.10
C PHE A 288 -3.41 -12.04 -22.40
N PHE A 289 -3.38 -11.66 -23.67
CA PHE A 289 -3.16 -10.27 -24.05
C PHE A 289 -4.09 -9.85 -25.18
N ALA A 290 -4.37 -8.55 -25.28
CA ALA A 290 -5.10 -8.00 -26.42
C ALA A 290 -4.18 -7.21 -27.33
N PHE A 291 -4.41 -7.36 -28.64
CA PHE A 291 -3.78 -6.56 -29.66
C PHE A 291 -4.84 -6.13 -30.67
N GLN A 292 -4.95 -4.83 -30.92
CA GLN A 292 -6.02 -4.25 -31.74
C GLN A 292 -7.41 -4.69 -31.23
N THR A 293 -8.13 -5.49 -32.00
CA THR A 293 -9.47 -6.02 -31.72
C THR A 293 -9.45 -7.52 -31.41
N GLN A 294 -8.25 -8.09 -31.23
CA GLN A 294 -8.03 -9.51 -31.01
C GLN A 294 -7.70 -9.79 -29.55
N LEU A 295 -8.26 -10.89 -29.03
CA LEU A 295 -7.81 -11.52 -27.80
C LEU A 295 -6.89 -12.68 -28.13
N TRP A 296 -5.71 -12.67 -27.53
CA TRP A 296 -4.71 -13.72 -27.64
C TRP A 296 -4.55 -14.45 -26.32
N ILE A 297 -4.18 -15.72 -26.39
CA ILE A 297 -3.69 -16.51 -25.27
C ILE A 297 -2.27 -16.97 -25.55
N THR A 298 -1.45 -17.07 -24.51
CA THR A 298 -0.09 -17.65 -24.56
C THR A 298 0.15 -18.57 -23.37
N ASP A 299 1.00 -19.57 -23.58
CA ASP A 299 1.61 -20.41 -22.52
C ASP A 299 3.09 -20.07 -22.27
N GLY A 300 3.52 -18.90 -22.74
CA GLY A 300 4.93 -18.48 -22.74
C GLY A 300 5.77 -19.13 -23.84
N THR A 301 5.15 -19.76 -24.85
CA THR A 301 5.84 -20.26 -26.05
C THR A 301 5.23 -19.67 -27.32
N SER A 302 6.03 -19.53 -28.39
CA SER A 302 5.54 -19.03 -29.68
C SER A 302 4.44 -19.91 -30.28
N ALA A 303 4.48 -21.23 -30.00
CA ALA A 303 3.53 -22.21 -30.51
C ALA A 303 2.19 -22.17 -29.76
N GLY A 304 2.22 -21.97 -28.43
CA GLY A 304 1.02 -21.78 -27.62
C GLY A 304 0.43 -20.36 -27.69
N THR A 305 1.07 -19.44 -28.42
CA THR A 305 0.61 -18.06 -28.61
C THR A 305 -0.33 -17.94 -29.82
N GLN A 306 -1.63 -17.79 -29.57
CA GLN A 306 -2.69 -17.85 -30.58
C GLN A 306 -3.84 -16.85 -30.32
N VAL A 307 -4.48 -16.38 -31.39
CA VAL A 307 -5.74 -15.62 -31.33
C VAL A 307 -6.86 -16.55 -30.91
N ILE A 308 -7.64 -16.16 -29.92
CA ILE A 308 -8.86 -16.87 -29.49
C ILE A 308 -10.14 -16.09 -29.80
N LEU A 309 -10.05 -14.78 -30.00
CA LEU A 309 -11.16 -13.95 -30.46
C LEU A 309 -10.62 -12.89 -31.42
N ASP A 310 -11.34 -12.65 -32.51
CA ASP A 310 -11.08 -11.54 -33.42
C ASP A 310 -12.40 -10.82 -33.71
N LEU A 311 -12.48 -9.56 -33.30
CA LEU A 311 -13.65 -8.71 -33.52
C LEU A 311 -13.47 -7.77 -34.72
N ASP A 312 -12.39 -7.87 -35.50
CA ASP A 312 -12.21 -7.03 -36.68
C ASP A 312 -13.23 -7.39 -37.76
N ASP A 313 -14.20 -6.50 -37.93
CA ASP A 313 -15.18 -6.52 -39.02
C ASP A 313 -14.96 -5.35 -40.00
N GLY A 314 -13.84 -4.63 -39.87
CA GLY A 314 -13.52 -3.42 -40.63
C GLY A 314 -14.27 -2.17 -40.16
N SER A 315 -15.07 -2.26 -39.10
CA SER A 315 -15.77 -1.11 -38.51
C SER A 315 -14.95 -0.47 -37.39
N ARG A 316 -15.29 0.78 -37.06
CA ARG A 316 -14.63 1.51 -35.96
C ARG A 316 -15.33 1.24 -34.63
N GLY A 317 -14.56 1.22 -33.55
CA GLY A 317 -15.08 1.13 -32.17
C GLY A 317 -15.06 -0.28 -31.56
N ARG A 318 -14.58 -1.28 -32.30
CA ARG A 318 -14.30 -2.61 -31.78
C ARG A 318 -13.20 -2.56 -30.73
N PHE A 319 -13.36 -3.35 -29.68
CA PHE A 319 -12.48 -3.33 -28.53
C PHE A 319 -12.58 -4.64 -27.75
N VAL A 320 -11.46 -5.09 -27.19
CA VAL A 320 -11.39 -6.17 -26.22
C VAL A 320 -10.69 -5.66 -24.96
N GLY A 321 -11.36 -5.79 -23.83
CA GLY A 321 -10.87 -5.41 -22.51
C GLY A 321 -10.10 -6.52 -21.80
N ARG A 322 -9.55 -6.21 -20.63
CA ARG A 322 -8.71 -7.13 -19.87
C ARG A 322 -9.53 -8.30 -19.29
N PRO A 323 -9.18 -9.56 -19.60
CA PRO A 323 -9.76 -10.70 -18.91
C PRO A 323 -9.43 -10.72 -17.43
N THR A 324 -10.44 -11.07 -16.64
CA THR A 324 -10.32 -11.37 -15.22
C THR A 324 -10.54 -12.86 -15.05
N ASP A 325 -9.53 -13.56 -14.55
CA ASP A 325 -9.66 -14.96 -14.16
C ASP A 325 -10.66 -15.06 -13.01
N ILE A 326 -11.73 -15.84 -13.20
CA ILE A 326 -12.77 -16.07 -12.19
C ILE A 326 -12.64 -17.45 -11.54
N GLY A 327 -11.55 -18.17 -11.82
CA GLY A 327 -11.32 -19.53 -11.38
C GLY A 327 -12.05 -20.56 -12.23
N GLY A 328 -11.83 -21.84 -11.92
CA GLY A 328 -12.46 -22.95 -12.65
C GLY A 328 -12.05 -23.09 -14.12
N GLY A 329 -10.99 -22.39 -14.55
CA GLY A 329 -10.57 -22.33 -15.94
C GLY A 329 -11.44 -21.42 -16.81
N LEU A 330 -12.06 -20.40 -16.23
CA LEU A 330 -12.85 -19.40 -16.93
C LEU A 330 -12.32 -18.01 -16.65
N ALA A 331 -12.39 -17.14 -17.64
CA ALA A 331 -12.14 -15.72 -17.50
C ALA A 331 -13.26 -14.92 -18.15
N VAL A 332 -13.56 -13.76 -17.58
CA VAL A 332 -14.58 -12.83 -18.10
C VAL A 332 -13.96 -11.49 -18.44
N PHE A 333 -14.51 -10.84 -19.46
CA PHE A 333 -13.99 -9.59 -19.97
C PHE A 333 -15.11 -8.76 -20.60
N ARG A 334 -14.80 -7.50 -20.84
CA ARG A 334 -15.63 -6.59 -21.63
C ARG A 334 -15.19 -6.65 -23.09
N ALA A 335 -16.13 -6.72 -24.04
CA ALA A 335 -15.80 -6.58 -25.45
C ALA A 335 -16.89 -5.83 -26.22
N ASN A 336 -16.50 -5.19 -27.33
CA ASN A 336 -17.42 -4.48 -28.22
C ASN A 336 -17.50 -5.12 -29.60
N ASP A 337 -18.68 -5.64 -29.95
CA ASP A 337 -18.98 -6.18 -31.28
C ASP A 337 -20.03 -5.34 -32.04
N ALA A 338 -20.33 -5.74 -33.27
CA ALA A 338 -21.22 -5.01 -34.17
C ALA A 338 -22.70 -5.04 -33.81
N GLU A 339 -23.11 -6.07 -33.10
CA GLU A 339 -24.51 -6.42 -32.92
C GLU A 339 -25.00 -6.04 -31.52
N HIS A 340 -24.11 -6.06 -30.53
CA HIS A 340 -24.40 -6.00 -29.11
C HIS A 340 -23.76 -4.80 -28.41
N GLY A 341 -22.91 -4.00 -29.06
CA GLY A 341 -22.21 -2.91 -28.38
C GLY A 341 -21.23 -3.44 -27.33
N THR A 342 -21.04 -2.72 -26.22
CA THR A 342 -20.00 -3.03 -25.21
C THR A 342 -20.55 -3.84 -24.04
N GLU A 343 -20.32 -5.14 -24.08
CA GLU A 343 -21.01 -6.11 -23.21
C GLU A 343 -20.05 -7.06 -22.48
N LEU A 344 -20.64 -7.98 -21.71
CA LEU A 344 -19.91 -8.96 -20.91
C LEU A 344 -19.67 -10.25 -21.70
N TRP A 345 -18.42 -10.67 -21.77
CA TRP A 345 -17.94 -11.84 -22.51
C TRP A 345 -17.24 -12.83 -21.57
N ILE A 346 -17.19 -14.09 -21.99
CA ILE A 346 -16.56 -15.18 -21.25
C ILE A 346 -15.65 -16.01 -22.16
N THR A 347 -14.60 -16.58 -21.60
CA THR A 347 -13.67 -17.50 -22.28
C THR A 347 -13.19 -18.59 -21.34
N ASP A 348 -12.93 -19.79 -21.88
CA ASP A 348 -12.19 -20.88 -21.24
C ASP A 348 -10.72 -20.97 -21.70
N GLY A 349 -10.26 -19.94 -22.42
CA GLY A 349 -8.95 -19.89 -23.07
C GLY A 349 -8.88 -20.55 -24.44
N THR A 350 -10.02 -20.97 -25.01
CA THR A 350 -10.12 -21.50 -26.38
C THR A 350 -11.03 -20.64 -27.24
N SER A 351 -10.84 -20.66 -28.57
CA SER A 351 -11.72 -19.92 -29.48
C SER A 351 -13.18 -20.41 -29.43
N ALA A 352 -13.39 -21.72 -29.17
CA ALA A 352 -14.74 -22.29 -29.11
C ALA A 352 -15.48 -21.91 -27.83
N GLY A 353 -14.77 -21.74 -26.71
CA GLY A 353 -15.33 -21.28 -25.44
C GLY A 353 -15.39 -19.77 -25.30
N THR A 354 -14.89 -18.99 -26.27
CA THR A 354 -14.90 -17.52 -26.22
C THR A 354 -16.14 -16.93 -26.90
N HIS A 355 -17.04 -16.34 -26.12
CA HIS A 355 -18.32 -15.83 -26.62
C HIS A 355 -18.94 -14.77 -25.70
N LEU A 356 -19.93 -14.03 -26.23
CA LEU A 356 -20.77 -13.13 -25.46
C LEU A 356 -21.46 -13.90 -24.33
N LEU A 357 -21.28 -13.46 -23.08
CA LEU A 357 -21.91 -14.06 -21.92
C LEU A 357 -23.35 -13.56 -21.78
N VAL A 358 -23.52 -12.25 -21.79
CA VAL A 358 -24.82 -11.60 -21.70
C VAL A 358 -24.78 -10.23 -22.35
N ASP A 359 -25.84 -9.91 -23.07
CA ASP A 359 -26.15 -8.58 -23.59
C ASP A 359 -26.98 -7.85 -22.53
N LEU A 360 -26.35 -6.99 -21.73
CA LEU A 360 -27.01 -6.25 -20.65
C LEU A 360 -27.91 -5.15 -21.20
N GLN A 361 -27.54 -4.58 -22.36
CA GLN A 361 -28.26 -3.53 -23.06
C GLN A 361 -28.54 -3.92 -24.51
N PRO A 362 -29.72 -4.46 -24.82
CA PRO A 362 -30.03 -5.00 -26.14
C PRO A 362 -29.74 -4.06 -27.31
N GLY A 363 -29.08 -4.59 -28.33
CA GLY A 363 -28.73 -3.86 -29.55
C GLY A 363 -27.36 -3.21 -29.43
N THR A 364 -27.15 -2.03 -30.00
CA THR A 364 -25.82 -1.38 -30.00
C THR A 364 -25.56 -0.47 -28.80
N ASP A 365 -26.47 -0.47 -27.82
CA ASP A 365 -26.32 0.26 -26.56
C ASP A 365 -25.26 -0.43 -25.67
N TRP A 366 -24.80 0.23 -24.61
CA TRP A 366 -23.60 -0.23 -23.88
C TRP A 366 -23.93 -0.55 -22.43
N GLY A 367 -23.83 -1.83 -22.08
CA GLY A 367 -23.84 -2.30 -20.69
C GLY A 367 -22.61 -1.83 -19.91
N ASN A 368 -21.47 -1.72 -20.60
CA ASN A 368 -20.20 -1.22 -20.08
C ASN A 368 -19.77 -1.87 -18.75
N PRO A 369 -19.64 -3.21 -18.69
CA PRO A 369 -19.21 -3.90 -17.47
C PRO A 369 -17.76 -3.52 -17.13
N ILE A 370 -17.53 -3.09 -15.89
CA ILE A 370 -16.22 -2.71 -15.35
C ILE A 370 -16.05 -3.24 -13.91
N ASN A 371 -14.82 -3.17 -13.38
CA ASN A 371 -14.49 -3.60 -12.02
C ASN A 371 -14.88 -5.06 -11.72
N ILE A 372 -14.74 -5.95 -12.71
CA ILE A 372 -15.07 -7.37 -12.54
C ILE A 372 -14.17 -7.99 -11.49
N THR A 373 -14.77 -8.63 -10.47
CA THR A 373 -14.04 -9.22 -9.34
C THR A 373 -14.61 -10.60 -9.00
N ALA A 374 -13.76 -11.62 -9.03
CA ALA A 374 -14.12 -12.98 -8.69
C ALA A 374 -14.48 -13.11 -7.19
N MET A 375 -15.53 -13.86 -6.89
CA MET A 375 -15.96 -14.12 -5.51
C MET A 375 -15.31 -15.37 -4.90
N GLY A 376 -14.61 -16.17 -5.71
CA GLY A 376 -13.92 -17.40 -5.29
C GLY A 376 -14.81 -18.64 -5.20
N ASP A 377 -16.12 -18.50 -5.38
CA ASP A 377 -17.11 -19.59 -5.39
C ASP A 377 -17.68 -19.88 -6.80
N GLY A 378 -17.02 -19.36 -7.85
CA GLY A 378 -17.47 -19.42 -9.24
C GLY A 378 -18.39 -18.26 -9.65
N ARG A 379 -18.77 -17.39 -8.73
CA ARG A 379 -19.45 -16.12 -9.03
C ARG A 379 -18.46 -14.97 -9.16
N PHE A 380 -18.92 -13.86 -9.73
CA PHE A 380 -18.20 -12.59 -9.77
C PHE A 380 -19.14 -11.40 -9.66
N LEU A 381 -18.62 -10.31 -9.10
CA LEU A 381 -19.27 -9.00 -9.01
C LEU A 381 -18.73 -8.08 -10.09
N PHE A 382 -19.54 -7.12 -10.53
CA PHE A 382 -19.12 -6.07 -11.45
C PHE A 382 -20.04 -4.86 -11.38
N SER A 383 -19.56 -3.70 -11.85
CA SER A 383 -20.41 -2.54 -12.14
C SER A 383 -20.92 -2.66 -13.56
N GLY A 384 -22.23 -2.53 -13.78
CA GLY A 384 -22.83 -2.71 -15.10
C GLY A 384 -24.12 -1.92 -15.28
N THR A 385 -24.44 -1.58 -16.53
CA THR A 385 -25.63 -0.84 -16.92
C THR A 385 -26.61 -1.79 -17.57
N GLY A 386 -27.83 -1.92 -17.06
CA GLY A 386 -28.87 -2.78 -17.64
C GLY A 386 -30.07 -1.99 -18.15
N VAL A 387 -31.01 -2.68 -18.78
CA VAL A 387 -32.24 -2.05 -19.31
C VAL A 387 -32.99 -1.29 -18.21
N GLY A 388 -33.09 0.03 -18.35
CA GLY A 388 -33.79 0.90 -17.41
C GLY A 388 -33.05 1.23 -16.12
N THR A 389 -31.77 0.84 -15.98
CA THR A 389 -30.92 1.14 -14.82
C THR A 389 -29.64 1.85 -15.28
N GLY A 390 -29.03 2.69 -14.45
CA GLY A 390 -27.66 3.14 -14.69
C GLY A 390 -26.63 2.10 -14.30
N SER A 391 -25.38 2.55 -14.11
CA SER A 391 -24.30 1.63 -13.69
C SER A 391 -24.44 1.32 -12.21
N GLU A 392 -24.79 0.07 -11.93
CA GLU A 392 -25.16 -0.43 -10.61
C GLU A 392 -24.37 -1.71 -10.28
N LEU A 393 -24.63 -2.31 -9.11
CA LEU A 393 -24.00 -3.55 -8.67
C LEU A 393 -24.68 -4.79 -9.28
N TRP A 394 -23.91 -5.59 -10.02
CA TRP A 394 -24.36 -6.85 -10.62
C TRP A 394 -23.57 -8.04 -10.10
N VAL A 395 -24.20 -9.22 -10.16
CA VAL A 395 -23.60 -10.52 -9.88
C VAL A 395 -23.85 -11.48 -11.03
N SER A 396 -22.92 -12.39 -11.27
CA SER A 396 -23.05 -13.48 -12.25
C SER A 396 -22.39 -14.75 -11.73
N ASP A 397 -22.90 -15.90 -12.16
CA ASP A 397 -22.32 -17.23 -11.95
C ASP A 397 -21.59 -17.76 -13.20
N GLY A 398 -21.30 -16.89 -14.17
CA GLY A 398 -20.73 -17.26 -15.46
C GLY A 398 -21.77 -17.75 -16.48
N THR A 399 -23.06 -17.62 -16.18
CA THR A 399 -24.15 -17.88 -17.14
C THR A 399 -25.03 -16.65 -17.36
N ALA A 400 -25.65 -16.54 -18.55
CA ALA A 400 -26.60 -15.47 -18.84
C ALA A 400 -27.78 -15.45 -17.84
N ALA A 401 -28.28 -16.64 -17.45
CA ALA A 401 -29.42 -16.76 -16.54
C ALA A 401 -29.08 -16.40 -15.07
N GLY A 402 -27.84 -16.64 -14.65
CA GLY A 402 -27.35 -16.25 -13.33
C GLY A 402 -26.83 -14.82 -13.27
N THR A 403 -26.82 -14.07 -14.39
CA THR A 403 -26.39 -12.67 -14.41
C THR A 403 -27.56 -11.74 -14.11
N HIS A 404 -27.51 -11.03 -12.99
CA HIS A 404 -28.60 -10.15 -12.55
C HIS A 404 -28.13 -9.02 -11.63
N LEU A 405 -28.93 -7.96 -11.56
CA LEU A 405 -28.74 -6.83 -10.65
C LEU A 405 -28.85 -7.32 -9.20
N VAL A 406 -27.86 -7.00 -8.37
CA VAL A 406 -27.91 -7.29 -6.93
C VAL A 406 -28.84 -6.29 -6.25
N ARG A 407 -28.61 -5.00 -6.50
CA ARG A 407 -29.38 -3.90 -5.91
C ARG A 407 -29.22 -2.64 -6.77
N GLU A 408 -30.31 -1.90 -6.95
CA GLU A 408 -30.28 -0.54 -7.48
C GLU A 408 -29.98 0.40 -6.30
N ILE A 409 -28.72 0.84 -6.20
CA ILE A 409 -28.25 1.71 -5.11
C ILE A 409 -28.68 3.14 -5.38
N TRP A 410 -28.59 3.59 -6.63
CA TRP A 410 -29.15 4.88 -7.07
C TRP A 410 -30.26 4.68 -8.11
N PRO A 411 -31.53 4.68 -7.69
CA PRO A 411 -32.65 4.57 -8.62
C PRO A 411 -32.79 5.79 -9.54
N GLY A 412 -33.06 5.54 -10.83
CA GLY A 412 -33.69 6.56 -11.69
C GLY A 412 -33.04 6.89 -13.03
N LEU A 413 -32.97 5.93 -13.96
CA LEU A 413 -32.94 6.25 -15.39
C LEU A 413 -34.36 6.18 -15.99
N ASP A 414 -35.24 7.11 -15.59
CA ASP A 414 -36.32 7.51 -16.50
C ASP A 414 -35.69 8.46 -17.53
N TRP A 415 -36.00 8.26 -18.83
CA TRP A 415 -35.38 8.88 -20.03
C TRP A 415 -35.25 10.43 -20.09
N GLY A 416 -35.47 11.16 -18.98
CA GLY A 416 -35.23 12.59 -18.83
C GLY A 416 -34.25 13.00 -17.72
N ASP A 417 -33.75 12.09 -16.88
CA ASP A 417 -32.73 12.38 -15.85
C ASP A 417 -31.52 11.44 -16.00
N PRO A 418 -30.33 11.95 -16.39
CA PRO A 418 -29.13 11.13 -16.56
C PRO A 418 -28.44 10.75 -15.23
N SER A 419 -29.05 11.02 -14.07
CA SER A 419 -28.33 10.97 -12.79
C SER A 419 -28.34 9.62 -12.04
N GLY A 420 -29.16 8.62 -12.37
CA GLY A 420 -29.18 7.34 -11.62
C GLY A 420 -27.98 6.42 -11.85
N ASN A 421 -26.79 6.74 -11.33
CA ASN A 421 -25.57 5.96 -11.56
C ASN A 421 -24.72 5.83 -10.29
N ALA A 422 -24.84 4.69 -9.58
CA ALA A 422 -24.05 4.42 -8.38
C ALA A 422 -22.54 4.30 -8.68
N ASN A 423 -22.16 3.84 -9.88
CA ASN A 423 -20.78 3.64 -10.34
C ASN A 423 -19.94 2.91 -9.29
N THR A 424 -20.20 1.62 -9.13
CA THR A 424 -19.57 0.80 -8.09
C THR A 424 -18.11 0.51 -8.39
N GLN A 425 -17.24 0.65 -7.39
CA GLN A 425 -15.78 0.61 -7.55
C GLN A 425 -15.09 -0.17 -6.42
N GLN A 426 -13.86 -0.62 -6.66
CA GLN A 426 -12.94 -1.17 -5.64
C GLN A 426 -13.48 -2.36 -4.83
N PHE A 427 -13.97 -3.41 -5.50
CA PHE A 427 -14.38 -4.63 -4.83
C PHE A 427 -13.19 -5.30 -4.11
N THR A 428 -13.30 -5.43 -2.79
CA THR A 428 -12.26 -6.00 -1.93
C THR A 428 -12.85 -7.11 -1.07
N ALA A 429 -12.37 -8.34 -1.22
CA ALA A 429 -12.80 -9.47 -0.40
C ALA A 429 -12.31 -9.30 1.04
N LEU A 430 -13.20 -9.51 2.02
CA LEU A 430 -12.83 -9.55 3.45
C LEU A 430 -12.41 -10.95 3.92
N GLY A 431 -12.56 -11.97 3.08
CA GLY A 431 -12.25 -13.36 3.43
C GLY A 431 -13.28 -14.06 4.33
N ASN A 432 -14.33 -13.35 4.75
CA ASN A 432 -15.46 -13.87 5.53
C ASN A 432 -16.73 -14.12 4.67
N GLY A 433 -16.60 -14.07 3.34
CA GLY A 433 -17.71 -14.14 2.38
C GLY A 433 -18.32 -12.79 2.00
N GLN A 434 -17.89 -11.69 2.63
CA GLN A 434 -18.29 -10.34 2.26
C GLN A 434 -17.23 -9.66 1.38
N PHE A 435 -17.71 -8.74 0.54
CA PHE A 435 -16.94 -7.84 -0.29
C PHE A 435 -17.26 -6.41 0.09
N LEU A 436 -16.23 -5.60 0.29
CA LEU A 436 -16.34 -4.15 0.37
C LEU A 436 -16.27 -3.56 -1.03
N PHE A 437 -16.96 -2.44 -1.23
CA PHE A 437 -16.89 -1.64 -2.44
C PHE A 437 -17.28 -0.21 -2.12
N THR A 438 -17.10 0.70 -3.08
CA THR A 438 -17.64 2.06 -2.97
C THR A 438 -18.71 2.32 -3.99
N ALA A 439 -19.74 3.05 -3.57
CA ALA A 439 -20.86 3.39 -4.42
C ALA A 439 -21.41 4.75 -4.00
N PHE A 440 -21.91 5.48 -4.98
CA PHE A 440 -22.62 6.73 -4.76
C PHE A 440 -24.11 6.49 -4.55
N ASP A 441 -24.69 7.14 -3.56
CA ASP A 441 -26.13 7.37 -3.48
C ASP A 441 -26.42 8.85 -3.19
N PRO A 442 -27.58 9.39 -3.62
CA PRO A 442 -27.85 10.82 -3.52
C PRO A 442 -28.07 11.33 -2.08
N ILE A 443 -28.19 10.44 -1.10
CA ILE A 443 -28.39 10.77 0.32
C ILE A 443 -27.04 10.86 1.04
N HIS A 444 -26.14 9.90 0.79
CA HIS A 444 -24.86 9.78 1.52
C HIS A 444 -23.62 10.10 0.66
N GLY A 445 -23.77 10.44 -0.62
CA GLY A 445 -22.62 10.60 -1.52
C GLY A 445 -21.92 9.27 -1.81
N ARG A 446 -20.65 9.31 -2.22
CA ARG A 446 -19.81 8.11 -2.40
C ARG A 446 -19.19 7.65 -1.10
N GLU A 447 -19.62 6.48 -0.64
CA GLU A 447 -19.25 5.90 0.65
C GLU A 447 -18.84 4.43 0.51
N VAL A 448 -18.43 3.81 1.63
CA VAL A 448 -18.09 2.38 1.72
C VAL A 448 -19.35 1.53 1.96
N TRP A 449 -19.50 0.50 1.13
CA TRP A 449 -20.60 -0.46 1.15
C TRP A 449 -20.06 -1.88 1.30
N ALA A 450 -20.91 -2.80 1.75
CA ALA A 450 -20.63 -4.22 1.83
C ALA A 450 -21.68 -5.02 1.06
N THR A 451 -21.27 -6.16 0.49
CA THR A 451 -22.15 -7.13 -0.18
C THR A 451 -21.65 -8.56 -0.02
N ASP A 452 -22.55 -9.53 0.02
CA ASP A 452 -22.27 -10.96 -0.15
C ASP A 452 -22.72 -11.49 -1.54
N GLY A 453 -23.02 -10.56 -2.46
CA GLY A 453 -23.60 -10.82 -3.77
C GLY A 453 -25.12 -11.00 -3.77
N THR A 454 -25.81 -10.77 -2.64
CA THR A 454 -27.28 -10.78 -2.54
C THR A 454 -27.83 -9.39 -2.21
N ALA A 455 -29.09 -9.14 -2.58
CA ALA A 455 -29.76 -7.87 -2.28
C ALA A 455 -29.84 -7.60 -0.77
N ASP A 456 -30.20 -8.61 0.02
CA ASP A 456 -30.35 -8.52 1.48
C ASP A 456 -29.00 -8.33 2.20
N GLY A 457 -27.93 -8.95 1.66
CA GLY A 457 -26.57 -8.78 2.17
C GLY A 457 -25.86 -7.53 1.66
N THR A 458 -26.53 -6.66 0.90
CA THR A 458 -25.95 -5.41 0.36
C THR A 458 -26.40 -4.18 1.14
N TYR A 459 -25.48 -3.47 1.79
CA TYR A 459 -25.79 -2.33 2.67
C TYR A 459 -24.65 -1.30 2.75
N LEU A 460 -25.00 -0.06 3.09
CA LEU A 460 -24.05 1.01 3.44
C LEU A 460 -23.37 0.65 4.75
N VAL A 461 -22.05 0.55 4.78
CA VAL A 461 -21.30 0.19 6.01
C VAL A 461 -21.33 1.35 6.99
N LYS A 462 -21.01 2.55 6.51
CA LYS A 462 -21.01 3.78 7.29
C LYS A 462 -21.05 4.99 6.37
N ASP A 463 -21.82 6.01 6.75
CA ASP A 463 -21.74 7.36 6.20
C ASP A 463 -20.55 8.08 6.86
N ILE A 464 -19.36 7.96 6.27
CA ILE A 464 -18.12 8.47 6.87
C ILE A 464 -18.07 10.00 6.78
N ASN A 465 -18.52 10.59 5.66
CA ASN A 465 -18.65 12.03 5.49
C ASN A 465 -20.14 12.44 5.48
N PRO A 466 -20.69 12.83 6.65
CA PRO A 466 -22.14 12.91 6.82
C PRO A 466 -22.86 13.78 5.78
N GLY A 467 -23.90 13.21 5.18
CA GLY A 467 -24.76 13.88 4.21
C GLY A 467 -24.36 13.56 2.77
N SER A 468 -24.70 14.42 1.81
CA SER A 468 -24.53 14.11 0.37
C SER A 468 -23.11 14.35 -0.15
N ALA A 469 -22.11 14.44 0.72
CA ALA A 469 -20.73 14.72 0.35
C ALA A 469 -19.94 13.41 0.29
N ASP A 470 -19.05 13.25 -0.68
CA ASP A 470 -18.28 12.02 -0.80
C ASP A 470 -17.31 11.85 0.38
N GLY A 471 -17.31 10.68 1.02
CA GLY A 471 -16.30 10.27 1.99
C GLY A 471 -14.97 9.87 1.36
N ALA A 472 -14.85 9.94 0.03
CA ALA A 472 -13.63 9.62 -0.72
C ALA A 472 -12.95 8.29 -0.31
N ALA A 473 -13.76 7.30 0.10
CA ALA A 473 -13.29 5.97 0.45
C ALA A 473 -12.54 5.36 -0.75
N ASN A 474 -11.22 5.25 -0.65
CA ASN A 474 -10.37 4.74 -1.72
C ASN A 474 -9.32 3.79 -1.13
N PHE A 475 -8.70 2.98 -2.01
CA PHE A 475 -7.57 2.11 -1.65
C PHE A 475 -7.91 1.11 -0.54
N ILE A 476 -9.08 0.47 -0.66
CA ILE A 476 -9.50 -0.58 0.28
C ILE A 476 -8.56 -1.79 0.11
N VAL A 477 -7.87 -2.18 1.17
CA VAL A 477 -6.95 -3.33 1.19
C VAL A 477 -7.32 -4.22 2.36
N SER A 478 -7.63 -5.49 2.09
CA SER A 478 -7.88 -6.46 3.15
C SER A 478 -6.59 -6.81 3.87
N ILE A 479 -6.59 -6.69 5.20
CA ILE A 479 -5.51 -7.12 6.08
C ILE A 479 -5.82 -8.48 6.72
N GLY A 480 -6.68 -9.29 6.10
CA GLY A 480 -7.11 -10.58 6.62
C GLY A 480 -8.06 -10.49 7.82
N GLU A 481 -8.45 -11.66 8.34
CA GLU A 481 -9.36 -11.82 9.50
C GLU A 481 -10.69 -11.04 9.42
N GLY A 482 -11.22 -10.80 8.21
CA GLY A 482 -12.46 -10.04 8.04
C GLY A 482 -12.29 -8.52 8.09
N LYS A 483 -11.05 -8.00 8.06
CA LYS A 483 -10.76 -6.57 8.15
C LYS A 483 -10.13 -6.02 6.87
N ALA A 484 -10.31 -4.72 6.69
CA ALA A 484 -9.64 -3.93 5.66
C ALA A 484 -9.23 -2.56 6.18
N LEU A 485 -8.16 -2.02 5.60
CA LEU A 485 -7.79 -0.62 5.70
C LEU A 485 -8.30 0.14 4.49
N LEU A 486 -8.62 1.41 4.68
CA LEU A 486 -9.02 2.30 3.61
C LEU A 486 -8.68 3.74 3.97
N SER A 487 -8.61 4.60 2.97
CA SER A 487 -8.44 6.04 3.17
C SER A 487 -9.78 6.72 3.02
N ALA A 488 -10.21 7.50 4.01
CA ALA A 488 -11.50 8.16 4.00
C ALA A 488 -11.41 9.60 4.52
N LEU A 489 -12.29 10.44 3.98
CA LEU A 489 -12.38 11.85 4.27
C LEU A 489 -13.47 12.14 5.30
N THR A 490 -13.17 13.01 6.27
CA THR A 490 -14.18 13.69 7.09
C THR A 490 -13.99 15.20 7.02
N PRO A 491 -15.05 16.00 7.28
CA PRO A 491 -14.92 17.46 7.38
C PRO A 491 -13.93 17.93 8.45
N GLU A 492 -13.76 17.14 9.52
CA GLU A 492 -12.90 17.48 10.66
C GLU A 492 -11.43 17.12 10.44
N ASN A 493 -11.17 15.96 9.83
CA ASN A 493 -9.82 15.38 9.74
C ASN A 493 -9.27 15.28 8.31
N GLN A 494 -10.00 15.78 7.30
CA GLN A 494 -9.63 15.55 5.89
C GLN A 494 -9.44 14.04 5.63
N ILE A 495 -8.51 13.63 4.75
CA ILE A 495 -8.25 12.21 4.42
C ILE A 495 -7.36 11.60 5.51
N GLU A 496 -7.82 10.52 6.12
CA GLU A 496 -7.11 9.73 7.13
C GLU A 496 -7.14 8.23 6.85
N LEU A 497 -6.34 7.47 7.58
CA LEU A 497 -6.35 6.01 7.57
C LEU A 497 -7.45 5.45 8.48
N TRP A 498 -8.33 4.63 7.90
CA TRP A 498 -9.45 3.97 8.58
C TRP A 498 -9.31 2.45 8.53
N VAL A 499 -9.93 1.78 9.50
CA VAL A 499 -10.14 0.34 9.52
C VAL A 499 -11.63 0.05 9.47
N THR A 500 -12.01 -1.05 8.83
CA THR A 500 -13.37 -1.59 8.82
C THR A 500 -13.35 -3.12 8.88
N ASP A 501 -14.37 -3.70 9.51
CA ASP A 501 -14.69 -5.13 9.47
C ASP A 501 -15.94 -5.42 8.61
N GLY A 502 -16.40 -4.43 7.85
CA GLY A 502 -17.66 -4.47 7.10
C GLY A 502 -18.89 -4.10 7.91
N THR A 503 -18.73 -3.66 9.16
CA THR A 503 -19.82 -3.15 10.01
C THR A 503 -19.62 -1.68 10.38
N GLU A 504 -20.71 -0.95 10.64
CA GLU A 504 -20.66 0.44 11.10
C GLU A 504 -19.83 0.60 12.39
N ALA A 505 -20.00 -0.34 13.34
CA ALA A 505 -19.34 -0.32 14.65
C ALA A 505 -17.83 -0.61 14.55
N GLY A 506 -17.43 -1.48 13.62
CA GLY A 506 -16.02 -1.77 13.36
C GLY A 506 -15.33 -0.75 12.45
N THR A 507 -16.06 0.23 11.92
CA THR A 507 -15.51 1.24 10.99
C THR A 507 -15.11 2.53 11.70
N HIS A 508 -13.80 2.77 11.86
CA HIS A 508 -13.26 3.91 12.62
C HIS A 508 -11.85 4.32 12.16
N ILE A 509 -11.44 5.55 12.50
CA ILE A 509 -10.08 6.06 12.25
C ILE A 509 -9.08 5.18 13.02
N VAL A 510 -8.03 4.73 12.33
CA VAL A 510 -6.91 4.00 12.95
C VAL A 510 -6.03 4.97 13.69
N LYS A 511 -5.53 5.99 12.98
CA LYS A 511 -4.63 7.00 13.49
C LYS A 511 -4.71 8.24 12.61
N ASP A 512 -4.65 9.41 13.25
CA ASP A 512 -4.39 10.68 12.57
C ASP A 512 -2.88 10.73 12.24
N ILE A 513 -2.53 10.42 11.00
CA ILE A 513 -1.12 10.34 10.56
C ILE A 513 -0.54 11.75 10.36
N PHE A 514 -1.40 12.73 10.02
CA PHE A 514 -1.01 14.13 9.86
C PHE A 514 -1.93 15.10 10.62
N PRO A 515 -1.63 15.40 11.89
CA PRO A 515 -2.51 16.22 12.71
C PRO A 515 -2.74 17.63 12.14
N GLY A 516 -3.99 17.96 11.80
CA GLY A 516 -4.41 19.29 11.33
C GLY A 516 -5.10 19.27 9.96
N PRO A 517 -5.19 20.40 9.23
CA PRO A 517 -5.88 20.46 7.93
C PRO A 517 -5.06 19.85 6.78
N GLY A 518 -4.02 19.06 7.07
CA GLY A 518 -3.20 18.44 6.04
C GLY A 518 -3.89 17.22 5.43
N ILE A 519 -3.42 16.79 4.28
CA ILE A 519 -3.95 15.63 3.58
C ILE A 519 -2.97 14.49 3.83
N SER A 520 -3.37 13.48 4.61
CA SER A 520 -2.63 12.22 4.60
C SER A 520 -2.97 11.50 3.29
N ASN A 521 -2.09 11.56 2.29
CA ASN A 521 -2.24 10.70 1.12
C ASN A 521 -1.74 9.30 1.51
N ALA A 522 -2.49 8.63 2.39
CA ALA A 522 -2.26 7.22 2.69
C ALA A 522 -2.68 6.39 1.47
N VAL A 523 -1.71 6.06 0.61
CA VAL A 523 -1.93 5.04 -0.42
C VAL A 523 -1.56 3.71 0.20
N VAL A 524 -2.57 2.88 0.47
CA VAL A 524 -2.36 1.51 0.95
C VAL A 524 -1.99 0.66 -0.26
N TYR A 525 -0.78 0.09 -0.26
CA TYR A 525 -0.25 -0.62 -1.45
C TYR A 525 -0.54 -2.10 -1.41
N THR A 526 -0.20 -2.76 -0.29
CA THR A 526 -0.32 -4.22 -0.20
C THR A 526 -0.47 -4.68 1.24
N ALA A 527 -1.17 -5.79 1.42
CA ALA A 527 -1.27 -6.47 2.70
C ALA A 527 -0.07 -7.39 2.91
N THR A 528 0.33 -7.53 4.16
CA THR A 528 1.25 -8.56 4.61
C THR A 528 0.44 -9.82 4.98
N ASN A 529 1.04 -11.01 4.83
CA ASN A 529 0.30 -12.24 5.16
C ASN A 529 0.03 -12.41 6.67
N ASP A 530 0.67 -11.60 7.51
CA ASP A 530 0.47 -11.57 8.97
C ASP A 530 -0.58 -10.54 9.42
N GLY A 531 -1.34 -9.99 8.48
CA GLY A 531 -2.52 -9.17 8.76
C GLY A 531 -2.23 -7.70 9.01
N ARG A 532 -1.19 -7.18 8.35
CA ARG A 532 -0.84 -5.76 8.31
C ARG A 532 -0.89 -5.26 6.87
N ALA A 533 -0.64 -3.98 6.65
CA ALA A 533 -0.46 -3.41 5.33
C ALA A 533 0.72 -2.43 5.32
N LEU A 534 1.40 -2.37 4.18
CA LEU A 534 2.37 -1.35 3.86
C LEU A 534 1.69 -0.18 3.14
N ILE A 535 2.04 1.03 3.57
CA ILE A 535 1.36 2.26 3.22
C ILE A 535 2.43 3.30 2.89
N ALA A 536 2.24 4.12 1.86
CA ALA A 536 2.96 5.40 1.81
C ALA A 536 2.11 6.42 2.58
N GLY A 537 2.60 6.87 3.72
CA GLY A 537 1.89 7.78 4.62
C GLY A 537 2.52 9.16 4.58
N THR A 538 1.70 10.19 4.34
CA THR A 538 2.16 11.59 4.46
C THR A 538 2.06 12.03 5.91
N GLY A 539 3.22 12.20 6.56
CA GLY A 539 3.39 12.67 7.93
C GLY A 539 4.11 14.03 7.98
N PRO A 540 4.50 14.50 9.19
CA PRO A 540 5.34 15.69 9.37
C PRO A 540 6.65 15.66 8.56
N ASP A 541 7.15 14.45 8.31
CA ASP A 541 8.38 14.16 7.58
C ASP A 541 8.11 13.85 6.07
N GLY A 542 7.01 14.38 5.53
CA GLY A 542 6.63 14.13 4.13
C GLY A 542 6.02 12.72 3.92
N THR A 543 6.00 12.27 2.66
CA THR A 543 5.46 10.94 2.30
C THR A 543 6.53 9.87 2.40
N GLU A 544 6.37 8.97 3.37
CA GLU A 544 7.36 7.97 3.76
C GLU A 544 6.75 6.56 3.82
N PRO A 545 7.54 5.48 3.95
CA PRO A 545 7.02 4.13 4.13
C PRO A 545 6.49 3.93 5.56
N TRP A 546 5.26 3.42 5.68
CA TRP A 546 4.58 3.09 6.94
C TRP A 546 4.07 1.65 6.91
N ILE A 547 3.79 1.11 8.09
CA ILE A 547 3.08 -0.16 8.28
C ILE A 547 1.91 0.03 9.24
N SER A 548 0.82 -0.69 9.03
CA SER A 548 -0.36 -0.68 9.92
C SER A 548 -1.00 -2.07 10.06
N ASP A 549 -1.39 -2.43 11.28
CA ASP A 549 -2.25 -3.59 11.59
C ASP A 549 -3.74 -3.21 11.77
N GLY A 550 -4.11 -1.95 11.46
CA GLY A 550 -5.43 -1.40 11.73
C GLY A 550 -5.68 -0.93 13.15
N THR A 551 -4.64 -0.84 13.98
CA THR A 551 -4.68 -0.17 15.30
C THR A 551 -3.77 1.06 15.33
N ALA A 552 -4.09 2.03 16.20
CA ALA A 552 -3.27 3.24 16.35
C ALA A 552 -1.83 2.91 16.77
N GLU A 553 -1.71 1.90 17.64
CA GLU A 553 -0.48 1.39 18.21
C GLU A 553 0.38 0.65 17.18
N GLY A 554 -0.24 -0.19 16.35
CA GLY A 554 0.45 -0.94 15.29
C GLY A 554 0.67 -0.15 14.00
N THR A 555 0.37 1.17 14.01
CA THR A 555 0.58 2.08 12.87
C THR A 555 1.78 3.01 13.10
N TYR A 556 2.87 2.78 12.37
CA TYR A 556 4.12 3.54 12.54
C TYR A 556 4.93 3.65 11.24
N GLN A 557 5.76 4.69 11.16
CA GLN A 557 6.69 4.92 10.06
C GLN A 557 7.82 3.89 10.13
N LEU A 558 8.11 3.23 9.00
CA LEU A 558 9.20 2.27 8.90
C LEU A 558 10.55 2.98 8.89
N ALA A 559 10.70 3.98 8.02
CA ALA A 559 11.92 4.79 7.93
C ALA A 559 11.58 6.19 7.43
N ASP A 560 12.42 7.16 7.81
CA ASP A 560 12.47 8.49 7.21
C ASP A 560 13.57 8.47 6.14
N ILE A 561 13.21 8.01 4.93
CA ILE A 561 14.19 7.75 3.87
C ILE A 561 14.69 9.07 3.25
N ASN A 562 13.81 10.06 3.10
CA ASN A 562 14.17 11.40 2.65
C ASN A 562 13.79 12.45 3.70
N PRO A 563 14.68 12.75 4.66
CA PRO A 563 14.38 13.63 5.77
C PRO A 563 13.89 15.02 5.34
N GLY A 564 12.70 15.39 5.81
CA GLY A 564 12.08 16.69 5.59
C GLY A 564 10.74 16.59 4.88
N ILE A 565 10.13 17.75 4.59
CA ILE A 565 8.73 17.81 4.14
C ILE A 565 8.47 17.22 2.74
N ASP A 566 9.52 16.99 1.96
CA ASP A 566 9.41 16.51 0.57
C ASP A 566 9.11 14.99 0.51
N GLY A 567 9.60 14.22 1.48
CA GLY A 567 9.42 12.77 1.59
C GLY A 567 10.07 11.94 0.47
N SER A 568 10.05 10.62 0.62
CA SER A 568 10.78 9.68 -0.22
C SER A 568 10.04 9.21 -1.49
N LEU A 569 8.85 9.74 -1.77
CA LEU A 569 8.03 9.33 -2.94
C LEU A 569 7.86 7.81 -3.04
N THR A 570 7.76 7.15 -1.89
CA THR A 570 7.66 5.69 -1.76
C THR A 570 6.53 5.13 -2.62
N GLY A 571 6.81 4.05 -3.37
CA GLY A 571 5.77 3.37 -4.15
C GLY A 571 6.13 1.98 -4.65
N GLY A 572 5.08 1.19 -4.90
CA GLY A 572 5.17 -0.16 -5.45
C GLY A 572 5.77 -1.15 -4.45
N PHE A 573 5.06 -1.44 -3.34
CA PHE A 573 5.47 -2.49 -2.42
C PHE A 573 5.07 -3.87 -2.96
N HIS A 574 6.05 -4.77 -3.08
CA HIS A 574 5.87 -6.14 -3.57
C HIS A 574 6.46 -7.13 -2.59
N LEU A 575 5.70 -8.18 -2.27
CA LEU A 575 6.13 -9.25 -1.37
C LEU A 575 7.12 -10.18 -2.07
N ILE A 576 8.21 -10.55 -1.39
CA ILE A 576 9.24 -11.51 -1.81
C ILE A 576 9.73 -12.36 -0.62
#